data_AF-A0A430QUJ9-F1
#
_entry.id   AF-A0A430QUJ9-F1
#
_cell.length_a   1.000
_cell.length_b   1.000
_cell.length_c   1.000
_cell.angle_alpha   90.00
_cell.angle_beta   90.00
_cell.angle_gamma   90.00
#
_symmetry.space_group_name_H-M   'P 1'
#
loop_
_entity.id
_entity.type
_entity.pdbx_description
1 polymer ?
#
loop_
_entity_poly.entity_id
_entity_poly.type
_entity_poly.pdbx_seq_one_letter_code
_entity_poly.pdbx_strand_id
1 'polypeptide(L)'
;MNVDFLSRYNSWDKVDPAKNAGILILWLDCDKEGENICFEVINCVHSVMVHPKRILRAHFSAVTDQELHGAMKNLREPNKHEALSVDARQELDLRIGCAFTRFQTKFFQVSGVDDTGGVLEMSWNRDRIFDKEAASVFLGRVKSSKTAVLVLLTYSFFLVVQVSVKQKIKPRPQGLNTVEMLRVASAGLGIGPHSAMAIAERLYTSGYINYPRTETTAYPNTFDLRGLLQQQVNNPVWGDLAREILKSGLTPPRAGHDAGDHPPIAPMRFASSQELGHEAYRLYEYITQHFIATCRCMFLEYQEDILRPKSKVTFFNSSLISVHGEKFLRTKLFMTVSVGDGELFTISGLKVVDPGFTRILTWQAIEDKSLPITLLNQGYQFNLLEEPSLVEGQTGPPDYLTEAELITAMERHGIGTDASIPTHIENIVQRGYVQLLSGRKLQPTPLGIVLVHGYQTIDAELVLPHMRRAVEEQLNHIARGHAKYDLVLQFVLAIFAAKYRYFVEHINGMDQLFEVSFTTLASSGKPLSSRFDFICKMDFSKTLTDEKTLSKQKLYDSTCL
;
A
#
# COMPACT_ATOMS: atom_id res chain seq x y z
N MET A 1 28.33 -7.92 -33.69
CA MET A 1 28.59 -9.37 -33.78
C MET A 1 27.43 -10.07 -33.10
N ASN A 2 26.50 -10.68 -33.87
CA ASN A 2 25.49 -11.55 -33.28
C ASN A 2 26.16 -12.88 -32.94
N VAL A 3 26.56 -13.06 -31.68
CA VAL A 3 27.05 -14.35 -31.19
C VAL A 3 25.84 -15.11 -30.65
N ASP A 4 25.31 -15.93 -31.55
CA ASP A 4 24.34 -16.99 -31.35
C ASP A 4 24.41 -17.66 -29.96
N PHE A 5 23.56 -17.16 -29.04
CA PHE A 5 23.45 -17.67 -27.67
C PHE A 5 22.51 -18.89 -27.60
N LEU A 6 21.63 -19.04 -28.59
CA LEU A 6 20.60 -20.09 -28.65
C LEU A 6 21.15 -21.42 -29.20
N SER A 7 22.06 -21.41 -30.19
CA SER A 7 22.64 -22.68 -30.68
C SER A 7 23.50 -23.41 -29.64
N ARG A 8 24.01 -22.70 -28.62
CA ARG A 8 24.68 -23.34 -27.46
C ARG A 8 23.68 -24.00 -26.50
N TYR A 9 22.43 -23.58 -26.46
CA TYR A 9 21.45 -24.09 -25.48
C TYR A 9 21.20 -25.61 -25.67
N ASN A 10 21.09 -26.06 -26.92
CA ASN A 10 20.91 -27.47 -27.30
C ASN A 10 22.13 -28.39 -27.01
N SER A 11 23.18 -27.90 -26.34
CA SER A 11 24.35 -28.70 -25.94
C SER A 11 24.44 -29.00 -24.44
N TRP A 12 23.61 -28.34 -23.61
CA TRP A 12 23.66 -28.50 -22.15
C TRP A 12 23.03 -29.80 -21.63
N ASP A 13 22.13 -30.43 -22.41
CA ASP A 13 21.47 -31.72 -22.07
C ASP A 13 22.43 -32.92 -21.89
N LYS A 14 23.74 -32.71 -22.04
CA LYS A 14 24.78 -33.76 -21.88
C LYS A 14 25.87 -33.43 -20.88
N VAL A 15 25.87 -32.24 -20.28
CA VAL A 15 26.87 -31.83 -19.28
C VAL A 15 26.19 -31.13 -18.12
N ASP A 16 26.12 -31.84 -16.98
CA ASP A 16 25.77 -31.26 -15.68
C ASP A 16 26.74 -30.09 -15.36
N PRO A 17 26.28 -28.84 -15.28
CA PRO A 17 27.14 -27.67 -15.07
C PRO A 17 27.88 -27.67 -13.73
N ALA A 18 27.32 -28.34 -12.71
CA ALA A 18 27.89 -28.40 -11.38
C ALA A 18 28.90 -29.54 -11.22
N LYS A 19 28.87 -30.52 -12.12
CA LYS A 19 29.83 -31.62 -12.15
C LYS A 19 31.24 -31.08 -12.41
N ASN A 20 32.16 -31.35 -11.48
CA ASN A 20 33.51 -30.79 -11.41
C ASN A 20 33.64 -29.34 -10.91
N ALA A 21 32.56 -28.67 -10.49
CA ALA A 21 32.65 -27.36 -9.85
C ALA A 21 33.13 -27.47 -8.39
N GLY A 22 34.16 -26.71 -8.02
CA GLY A 22 34.63 -26.56 -6.63
C GLY A 22 34.00 -25.37 -5.88
N ILE A 23 33.44 -24.39 -6.61
CA ILE A 23 32.82 -23.19 -6.06
C ILE A 23 31.45 -22.99 -6.72
N LEU A 24 30.42 -22.77 -5.89
CA LEU A 24 29.09 -22.33 -6.29
C LEU A 24 28.89 -20.89 -5.78
N ILE A 25 28.50 -19.97 -6.66
CA ILE A 25 28.16 -18.59 -6.30
C ILE A 25 26.71 -18.33 -6.67
N LEU A 26 25.88 -18.01 -5.68
CA LEU A 26 24.44 -17.85 -5.79
C LEU A 26 24.10 -16.38 -6.06
N TRP A 27 23.51 -16.13 -7.23
CA TRP A 27 23.14 -14.81 -7.75
C TRP A 27 21.62 -14.60 -7.86
N LEU A 28 20.85 -15.29 -7.02
CA LEU A 28 19.39 -15.16 -6.98
C LEU A 28 19.00 -13.80 -6.38
N ASP A 29 17.75 -13.39 -6.55
CA ASP A 29 17.24 -12.17 -5.91
C ASP A 29 17.40 -12.21 -4.40
N CYS A 30 17.53 -11.06 -3.76
CA CYS A 30 18.04 -10.95 -2.39
C CYS A 30 16.95 -10.82 -1.32
N ASP A 31 15.76 -11.39 -1.56
CA ASP A 31 14.72 -11.62 -0.55
C ASP A 31 14.77 -13.03 0.05
N LYS A 32 13.88 -13.28 1.02
CA LYS A 32 13.74 -14.58 1.70
C LYS A 32 13.39 -15.72 0.72
N GLU A 33 12.61 -15.45 -0.32
CA GLU A 33 12.28 -16.45 -1.35
C GLU A 33 13.52 -16.81 -2.16
N GLY A 34 14.33 -15.83 -2.56
CA GLY A 34 15.61 -16.04 -3.22
C GLY A 34 16.61 -16.81 -2.35
N GLU A 35 16.66 -16.58 -1.03
CA GLU A 35 17.43 -17.41 -0.09
C GLU A 35 16.82 -18.83 0.04
N ASN A 36 15.49 -19.02 -0.04
CA ASN A 36 14.88 -20.36 -0.08
C ASN A 36 15.31 -21.15 -1.34
N ILE A 37 15.17 -20.53 -2.52
CA ILE A 37 15.58 -21.12 -3.80
C ILE A 37 17.10 -21.36 -3.83
N CYS A 38 17.92 -20.56 -3.14
CA CYS A 38 19.35 -20.85 -2.95
C CYS A 38 19.56 -22.26 -2.36
N PHE A 39 18.78 -22.66 -1.34
CA PHE A 39 18.90 -24.00 -0.75
C PHE A 39 18.30 -25.11 -1.63
N GLU A 40 17.30 -24.82 -2.45
CA GLU A 40 16.85 -25.78 -3.48
C GLU A 40 17.95 -26.05 -4.52
N VAL A 41 18.60 -25.00 -5.03
CA VAL A 41 19.76 -25.11 -5.93
C VAL A 41 20.89 -25.87 -5.27
N ILE A 42 21.26 -25.54 -4.02
CA ILE A 42 22.28 -26.28 -3.25
C ILE A 42 21.93 -27.77 -3.16
N ASN A 43 20.69 -28.12 -2.81
CA ASN A 43 20.27 -29.52 -2.67
C ASN A 43 20.42 -30.30 -3.99
N CYS A 44 20.13 -29.66 -5.13
CA CYS A 44 20.31 -30.27 -6.46
C CYS A 44 21.79 -30.48 -6.84
N VAL A 45 22.68 -29.53 -6.52
CA VAL A 45 24.07 -29.54 -7.03
C VAL A 45 25.12 -30.04 -6.04
N HIS A 46 24.83 -30.02 -4.74
CA HIS A 46 25.85 -30.27 -3.70
C HIS A 46 26.46 -31.68 -3.78
N SER A 47 25.72 -32.68 -4.26
CA SER A 47 26.20 -34.06 -4.42
C SER A 47 27.23 -34.20 -5.55
N VAL A 48 27.10 -33.43 -6.65
CA VAL A 48 27.91 -33.54 -7.88
C VAL A 48 29.13 -32.61 -7.92
N MET A 49 29.19 -31.60 -7.06
CA MET A 49 30.35 -30.73 -6.88
C MET A 49 31.59 -31.50 -6.38
N VAL A 50 32.78 -30.93 -6.57
CA VAL A 50 34.08 -31.52 -6.16
C VAL A 50 34.62 -30.87 -4.88
N HIS A 51 35.30 -31.65 -4.05
CA HIS A 51 35.89 -31.18 -2.79
C HIS A 51 37.28 -30.53 -2.99
N PRO A 52 37.63 -29.48 -2.22
CA PRO A 52 36.82 -28.80 -1.22
C PRO A 52 35.72 -27.91 -1.86
N LYS A 53 34.48 -28.08 -1.41
CA LYS A 53 33.31 -27.35 -1.88
C LYS A 53 33.22 -26.00 -1.18
N ARG A 54 32.99 -24.93 -1.93
CA ARG A 54 32.67 -23.60 -1.38
C ARG A 54 31.33 -23.14 -1.94
N ILE A 55 30.39 -22.82 -1.06
CA ILE A 55 29.09 -22.25 -1.43
C ILE A 55 29.10 -20.80 -0.94
N LEU A 56 28.84 -19.88 -1.86
CA LEU A 56 28.92 -18.44 -1.64
C LEU A 56 27.65 -17.77 -2.17
N ARG A 57 27.29 -16.65 -1.56
CA ARG A 57 26.09 -15.87 -1.85
C ARG A 57 26.49 -14.45 -2.24
N ALA A 58 26.16 -14.05 -3.46
CA ALA A 58 26.23 -12.64 -3.86
C ALA A 58 25.02 -11.91 -3.28
N HIS A 59 25.23 -10.68 -2.78
CA HIS A 59 24.18 -9.83 -2.22
C HIS A 59 24.19 -8.46 -2.90
N PHE A 60 23.05 -8.10 -3.48
CA PHE A 60 22.86 -6.90 -4.29
C PHE A 60 21.40 -6.43 -4.18
N SER A 61 21.14 -5.17 -4.51
CA SER A 61 19.81 -4.54 -4.54
C SER A 61 19.46 -4.00 -5.93
N ALA A 62 20.38 -3.94 -6.89
CA ALA A 62 20.12 -3.49 -8.24
C ALA A 62 21.02 -4.20 -9.26
N VAL A 63 20.48 -4.46 -10.46
CA VAL A 63 21.23 -5.03 -11.59
C VAL A 63 22.05 -3.92 -12.28
N THR A 64 23.11 -3.46 -11.61
CA THR A 64 24.03 -2.42 -12.12
C THR A 64 25.48 -2.86 -12.00
N ASP A 65 26.35 -2.40 -12.91
CA ASP A 65 27.77 -2.76 -12.90
C ASP A 65 28.45 -2.50 -11.54
N GLN A 66 28.16 -1.36 -10.91
CA GLN A 66 28.73 -0.99 -9.62
C GLN A 66 28.31 -1.97 -8.51
N GLU A 67 27.02 -2.31 -8.42
CA GLU A 67 26.52 -3.23 -7.40
C GLU A 67 26.98 -4.67 -7.64
N LEU A 68 26.93 -5.17 -8.87
CA LEU A 68 27.34 -6.54 -9.19
C LEU A 68 28.85 -6.75 -8.94
N HIS A 69 29.71 -5.79 -9.30
CA HIS A 69 31.13 -5.84 -8.94
C HIS A 69 31.35 -5.66 -7.43
N GLY A 70 30.48 -4.93 -6.72
CA GLY A 70 30.48 -4.83 -5.26
C GLY A 70 30.14 -6.15 -4.58
N ALA A 71 29.07 -6.82 -5.03
CA ALA A 71 28.61 -8.10 -4.55
C ALA A 71 29.65 -9.21 -4.75
N MET A 72 30.26 -9.27 -5.94
CA MET A 72 31.31 -10.25 -6.26
C MET A 72 32.58 -10.10 -5.39
N LYS A 73 32.87 -8.89 -4.89
CA LYS A 73 33.98 -8.63 -3.96
C LYS A 73 33.64 -8.97 -2.50
N ASN A 74 32.35 -8.99 -2.14
CA ASN A 74 31.85 -9.12 -0.77
C ASN A 74 30.89 -10.31 -0.63
N LEU A 75 31.27 -11.46 -1.17
CA LEU A 75 30.47 -12.69 -1.11
C LEU A 75 30.31 -13.17 0.34
N ARG A 76 29.09 -13.56 0.72
CA ARG A 76 28.71 -14.09 2.05
C ARG A 76 28.32 -15.57 1.98
N GLU A 77 27.88 -16.16 3.09
CA GLU A 77 27.20 -17.46 3.12
C GLU A 77 25.68 -17.28 2.92
N PRO A 78 24.96 -18.24 2.31
CA PRO A 78 23.50 -18.18 2.17
C PRO A 78 22.79 -18.37 3.53
N ASN A 79 21.67 -17.66 3.75
CA ASN A 79 21.01 -17.63 5.05
C ASN A 79 19.96 -18.75 5.20
N LYS A 80 20.32 -19.85 5.88
CA LYS A 80 19.40 -20.97 6.12
C LYS A 80 18.21 -20.60 7.01
N HIS A 81 18.32 -19.59 7.87
CA HIS A 81 17.23 -19.16 8.75
C HIS A 81 16.10 -18.48 7.97
N GLU A 82 16.43 -17.60 7.01
CA GLU A 82 15.47 -17.01 6.09
C GLU A 82 14.80 -18.07 5.21
N ALA A 83 15.60 -18.97 4.62
CA ALA A 83 15.07 -20.09 3.83
C ALA A 83 14.08 -20.99 4.62
N LEU A 84 14.39 -21.30 5.88
CA LEU A 84 13.48 -22.06 6.76
C LEU A 84 12.21 -21.30 7.13
N SER A 85 12.23 -19.96 7.17
CA SER A 85 11.01 -19.17 7.39
C SER A 85 10.06 -19.26 6.19
N VAL A 86 10.60 -19.37 4.97
CA VAL A 86 9.81 -19.61 3.75
C VAL A 86 9.23 -21.02 3.74
N ASP A 87 10.05 -22.04 4.00
CA ASP A 87 9.61 -23.44 4.10
C ASP A 87 8.43 -23.55 5.08
N ALA A 88 8.54 -22.92 6.27
CA ALA A 88 7.51 -22.93 7.30
C ALA A 88 6.23 -22.22 6.85
N ARG A 89 6.34 -21.08 6.16
CA ARG A 89 5.18 -20.34 5.63
C ARG A 89 4.42 -21.17 4.59
N GLN A 90 5.14 -21.74 3.62
CA GLN A 90 4.57 -22.59 2.57
C GLN A 90 3.87 -23.81 3.17
N GLU A 91 4.52 -24.47 4.14
CA GLU A 91 3.98 -25.65 4.81
C GLU A 91 2.72 -25.35 5.65
N LEU A 92 2.72 -24.24 6.41
CA LEU A 92 1.55 -23.80 7.18
C LEU A 92 0.38 -23.44 6.26
N ASP A 93 0.61 -22.60 5.25
CA ASP A 93 -0.44 -22.12 4.36
C ASP A 93 -1.05 -23.27 3.53
N LEU A 94 -0.21 -24.22 3.09
CA LEU A 94 -0.67 -25.43 2.40
C LEU A 94 -1.49 -26.34 3.32
N ARG A 95 -0.97 -26.69 4.51
CA ARG A 95 -1.63 -27.64 5.43
C ARG A 95 -2.96 -27.09 5.95
N ILE A 96 -2.98 -25.83 6.40
CA ILE A 96 -4.18 -25.17 6.93
C ILE A 96 -5.18 -24.92 5.80
N GLY A 97 -4.74 -24.33 4.68
CA GLY A 97 -5.60 -24.04 3.53
C GLY A 97 -6.26 -25.30 2.97
N CYS A 98 -5.48 -26.35 2.66
CA CYS A 98 -6.04 -27.59 2.14
C CYS A 98 -6.99 -28.29 3.12
N ALA A 99 -6.73 -28.22 4.44
CA ALA A 99 -7.61 -28.81 5.44
C ALA A 99 -9.01 -28.18 5.42
N PHE A 100 -9.10 -26.86 5.61
CA PHE A 100 -10.37 -26.14 5.65
C PHE A 100 -11.08 -26.15 4.29
N THR A 101 -10.35 -25.91 3.19
CA THR A 101 -10.96 -25.86 1.85
C THR A 101 -11.47 -27.24 1.41
N ARG A 102 -10.69 -28.33 1.55
CA ARG A 102 -11.14 -29.66 1.07
C ARG A 102 -12.34 -30.17 1.85
N PHE A 103 -12.41 -29.91 3.15
CA PHE A 103 -13.58 -30.22 3.97
C PHE A 103 -14.82 -29.48 3.44
N GLN A 104 -14.73 -28.16 3.26
CA GLN A 104 -15.84 -27.36 2.73
C GLN A 104 -16.24 -27.73 1.31
N THR A 105 -15.32 -27.98 0.37
CA THR A 105 -15.68 -28.40 -1.00
C THR A 105 -16.36 -29.77 -1.07
N LYS A 106 -16.20 -30.60 -0.03
CA LYS A 106 -16.89 -31.88 0.10
C LYS A 106 -18.25 -31.74 0.79
N PHE A 107 -18.38 -30.75 1.67
CA PHE A 107 -19.59 -30.47 2.44
C PHE A 107 -20.59 -29.62 1.63
N PHE A 108 -20.12 -28.55 0.99
CA PHE A 108 -20.88 -27.62 0.17
C PHE A 108 -20.66 -27.87 -1.32
N GLN A 109 -21.58 -28.58 -1.98
CA GLN A 109 -21.65 -28.61 -3.44
C GLN A 109 -22.88 -27.84 -3.94
N VAL A 110 -22.63 -26.87 -4.85
CA VAL A 110 -23.57 -26.04 -5.66
C VAL A 110 -24.06 -24.71 -5.04
N SER A 111 -23.84 -23.58 -5.77
CA SER A 111 -24.80 -22.49 -6.12
C SER A 111 -24.15 -21.12 -6.48
N GLY A 112 -24.94 -20.16 -7.01
CA GLY A 112 -24.49 -18.89 -7.65
C GLY A 112 -25.14 -17.57 -7.16
N VAL A 113 -25.02 -16.47 -7.93
CA VAL A 113 -25.01 -15.04 -7.49
C VAL A 113 -25.80 -14.07 -8.40
N ASP A 114 -26.36 -12.96 -7.85
CA ASP A 114 -26.59 -11.66 -8.55
C ASP A 114 -26.37 -10.39 -7.65
N ASP A 115 -26.87 -9.19 -8.02
CA ASP A 115 -26.03 -7.96 -8.02
C ASP A 115 -26.69 -6.53 -7.82
N THR A 116 -25.85 -5.50 -7.55
CA THR A 116 -25.99 -4.00 -7.62
C THR A 116 -26.88 -3.21 -6.61
N GLY A 117 -26.63 -1.94 -6.17
CA GLY A 117 -25.46 -1.01 -6.23
C GLY A 117 -25.72 0.51 -5.83
N GLY A 118 -24.80 1.17 -5.08
CA GLY A 118 -24.44 2.66 -5.03
C GLY A 118 -25.30 3.72 -4.26
N VAL A 119 -24.96 5.04 -4.01
CA VAL A 119 -23.74 5.91 -3.75
C VAL A 119 -24.13 7.20 -2.92
N LEU A 120 -23.39 8.36 -2.88
CA LEU A 120 -23.56 9.50 -1.89
C LEU A 120 -23.08 10.96 -2.29
N GLU A 121 -23.26 12.00 -1.42
CA GLU A 121 -22.93 13.47 -1.57
C GLU A 121 -22.34 14.20 -0.28
N MET A 122 -22.17 15.56 -0.24
CA MET A 122 -21.25 16.37 0.65
C MET A 122 -21.86 17.28 1.79
N SER A 123 -21.05 17.99 2.63
CA SER A 123 -21.39 18.47 4.01
C SER A 123 -21.10 19.95 4.46
N TRP A 124 -21.52 20.29 5.70
CA TRP A 124 -21.62 21.65 6.32
C TRP A 124 -20.63 21.89 7.50
N ASN A 125 -20.48 23.14 7.97
CA ASN A 125 -19.37 23.56 8.85
C ASN A 125 -19.64 23.46 10.38
N ARG A 126 -20.82 22.99 10.80
CA ARG A 126 -21.08 22.40 12.14
C ARG A 126 -20.98 20.86 12.09
N ASP A 127 -20.42 20.33 11.01
CA ASP A 127 -20.65 18.98 10.49
C ASP A 127 -22.16 18.74 10.25
N ARG A 128 -22.91 18.26 11.25
CA ARG A 128 -24.32 17.86 11.12
C ARG A 128 -25.13 18.12 12.40
N ILE A 129 -26.44 18.35 12.23
CA ILE A 129 -27.43 18.34 13.32
C ILE A 129 -28.49 17.31 12.95
N PHE A 130 -28.71 16.31 13.80
CA PHE A 130 -29.62 15.18 13.54
C PHE A 130 -31.05 15.41 14.04
N ASP A 131 -31.31 16.58 14.62
CA ASP A 131 -32.59 16.96 15.22
C ASP A 131 -33.28 18.03 14.35
N LYS A 132 -34.48 17.73 13.87
CA LYS A 132 -35.23 18.55 12.92
C LYS A 132 -35.75 19.86 13.53
N GLU A 133 -36.09 19.83 14.83
CA GLU A 133 -36.57 21.01 15.56
C GLU A 133 -35.40 21.96 15.86
N ALA A 134 -34.26 21.44 16.31
CA ALA A 134 -33.04 22.21 16.51
C ALA A 134 -32.51 22.82 15.19
N ALA A 135 -32.47 22.05 14.09
CA ALA A 135 -32.09 22.57 12.78
C ALA A 135 -33.04 23.69 12.30
N SER A 136 -34.34 23.55 12.55
CA SER A 136 -35.35 24.57 12.26
C SER A 136 -35.18 25.83 13.12
N VAL A 137 -34.75 25.71 14.39
CA VAL A 137 -34.42 26.85 15.25
C VAL A 137 -33.19 27.61 14.75
N PHE A 138 -32.13 26.92 14.31
CA PHE A 138 -30.94 27.59 13.75
C PHE A 138 -31.23 28.26 12.40
N LEU A 139 -31.95 27.61 11.49
CA LEU A 139 -32.43 28.25 10.25
C LEU A 139 -33.35 29.44 10.58
N GLY A 140 -34.24 29.26 11.57
CA GLY A 140 -35.13 30.29 12.08
C GLY A 140 -34.35 31.54 12.46
N ARG A 141 -33.35 31.43 13.33
CA ARG A 141 -32.50 32.55 13.80
C ARG A 141 -31.74 33.25 12.67
N VAL A 142 -31.22 32.50 11.70
CA VAL A 142 -30.55 33.07 10.52
C VAL A 142 -31.54 33.80 9.60
N LYS A 143 -32.77 33.31 9.46
CA LYS A 143 -33.84 33.96 8.66
C LYS A 143 -34.59 35.07 9.39
N SER A 144 -34.63 35.05 10.73
CA SER A 144 -35.43 35.95 11.57
C SER A 144 -34.72 37.22 11.98
N SER A 145 -33.54 37.53 11.42
CA SER A 145 -32.92 38.86 11.49
C SER A 145 -33.66 39.91 10.64
N LYS A 146 -35.00 39.92 10.74
CA LYS A 146 -35.92 40.90 10.16
C LYS A 146 -36.86 41.39 11.28
N THR A 147 -36.52 42.57 11.85
CA THR A 147 -37.37 43.52 12.61
C THR A 147 -37.23 43.57 14.14
N ALA A 148 -36.63 44.67 14.65
CA ALA A 148 -37.17 45.44 15.78
C ALA A 148 -36.60 46.89 15.82
N VAL A 149 -37.48 47.87 15.57
CA VAL A 149 -37.41 49.32 15.90
C VAL A 149 -36.29 50.22 15.29
N LEU A 150 -36.75 51.11 14.40
CA LEU A 150 -36.19 52.42 13.96
C LEU A 150 -34.86 52.92 14.59
N VAL A 151 -33.78 52.96 13.80
CA VAL A 151 -33.25 54.17 13.12
C VAL A 151 -32.42 53.71 11.90
N LEU A 152 -32.62 54.38 10.75
CA LEU A 152 -31.82 54.38 9.51
C LEU A 152 -30.58 53.45 9.42
N LEU A 153 -30.71 52.31 8.73
CA LEU A 153 -29.89 51.86 7.58
C LEU A 153 -30.18 50.37 7.26
N THR A 154 -30.83 50.11 6.13
CA THR A 154 -31.27 48.78 5.69
C THR A 154 -30.18 48.01 4.95
N TYR A 155 -29.36 47.21 5.65
CA TYR A 155 -28.62 46.07 5.08
C TYR A 155 -28.24 45.07 6.18
N SER A 156 -28.43 43.76 5.94
CA SER A 156 -27.90 42.70 6.80
C SER A 156 -26.40 42.51 6.52
N PHE A 157 -25.57 43.28 7.22
CA PHE A 157 -24.13 43.22 7.05
C PHE A 157 -23.49 42.05 7.81
N PHE A 158 -22.62 41.32 7.12
CA PHE A 158 -21.73 40.34 7.72
C PHE A 158 -20.50 41.05 8.29
N LEU A 159 -20.25 40.93 9.60
CA LEU A 159 -19.13 41.63 10.26
C LEU A 159 -17.93 40.70 10.42
N VAL A 160 -16.78 41.06 9.87
CA VAL A 160 -15.51 40.34 10.13
C VAL A 160 -15.07 40.57 11.59
N VAL A 161 -15.32 39.60 12.46
CA VAL A 161 -15.03 39.68 13.91
C VAL A 161 -13.56 39.40 14.19
N GLN A 162 -13.00 38.36 13.55
CA GLN A 162 -11.63 37.91 13.79
C GLN A 162 -11.00 37.38 12.51
N VAL A 163 -9.73 37.72 12.30
CA VAL A 163 -8.88 37.18 11.25
C VAL A 163 -7.69 36.47 11.92
N SER A 164 -7.37 35.25 11.50
CA SER A 164 -6.18 34.53 11.97
C SER A 164 -5.44 33.87 10.80
N VAL A 165 -4.12 34.02 10.81
CA VAL A 165 -3.22 33.51 9.79
C VAL A 165 -2.43 32.35 10.40
N LYS A 166 -2.48 31.16 9.79
CA LYS A 166 -1.71 30.00 10.22
C LYS A 166 -0.91 29.44 9.05
N GLN A 167 0.41 29.56 9.12
CA GLN A 167 1.29 28.81 8.23
C GLN A 167 1.16 27.31 8.54
N LYS A 168 1.04 26.48 7.49
CA LYS A 168 1.00 25.02 7.61
C LYS A 168 1.96 24.39 6.62
N ILE A 169 2.57 23.29 7.05
CA ILE A 169 3.56 22.54 6.29
C ILE A 169 2.92 21.27 5.73
N LYS A 170 3.19 20.94 4.46
CA LYS A 170 3.00 19.57 3.94
C LYS A 170 4.39 18.92 3.89
N PRO A 171 4.66 17.81 4.60
CA PRO A 171 5.96 17.17 4.55
C PRO A 171 6.18 16.53 3.17
N ARG A 172 7.45 16.52 2.71
CA ARG A 172 7.86 15.71 1.56
C ARG A 172 7.67 14.20 1.84
N PRO A 173 7.51 13.36 0.81
CA PRO A 173 7.52 11.91 0.97
C PRO A 173 8.83 11.42 1.60
N GLN A 174 8.76 10.24 2.22
CA GLN A 174 9.95 9.44 2.56
C GLN A 174 10.39 8.65 1.31
N GLY A 175 11.46 7.87 1.42
CA GLY A 175 11.82 6.91 0.37
C GLY A 175 10.64 5.99 0.03
N LEU A 176 10.49 5.63 -1.23
CA LEU A 176 9.37 4.80 -1.70
C LEU A 176 9.59 3.35 -1.22
N ASN A 177 8.60 2.77 -0.54
CA ASN A 177 8.58 1.34 -0.24
C ASN A 177 7.57 0.61 -1.14
N THR A 178 7.55 -0.73 -1.07
CA THR A 178 6.62 -1.56 -1.86
C THR A 178 5.17 -1.16 -1.64
N VAL A 179 4.77 -0.98 -0.38
CA VAL A 179 3.38 -0.72 -0.01
C VAL A 179 2.87 0.58 -0.63
N GLU A 180 3.62 1.67 -0.53
CA GLU A 180 3.23 2.96 -1.10
C GLU A 180 3.26 2.93 -2.64
N MET A 181 4.21 2.19 -3.25
CA MET A 181 4.22 1.95 -4.69
C MET A 181 2.93 1.27 -5.16
N LEU A 182 2.49 0.20 -4.47
CA LEU A 182 1.26 -0.54 -4.81
C LEU A 182 0.00 0.31 -4.61
N ARG A 183 -0.07 1.12 -3.55
CA ARG A 183 -1.19 2.06 -3.31
C ARG A 183 -1.34 3.06 -4.45
N VAL A 184 -0.25 3.72 -4.85
CA VAL A 184 -0.29 4.74 -5.91
C VAL A 184 -0.46 4.11 -7.28
N ALA A 185 0.08 2.90 -7.52
CA ALA A 185 -0.21 2.14 -8.72
C ALA A 185 -1.71 1.85 -8.86
N SER A 186 -2.37 1.40 -7.79
CA SER A 186 -3.83 1.20 -7.77
C SER A 186 -4.60 2.51 -7.92
N ALA A 187 -4.48 3.41 -6.96
CA ALA A 187 -5.34 4.59 -6.85
C ALA A 187 -5.01 5.71 -7.86
N GLY A 188 -3.74 5.86 -8.23
CA GLY A 188 -3.27 6.90 -9.16
C GLY A 188 -3.07 6.41 -10.60
N LEU A 189 -2.57 5.19 -10.79
CA LEU A 189 -2.29 4.65 -12.13
C LEU A 189 -3.36 3.70 -12.67
N GLY A 190 -4.28 3.20 -11.83
CA GLY A 190 -5.28 2.20 -12.20
C GLY A 190 -4.72 0.79 -12.39
N ILE A 191 -3.48 0.53 -11.97
CA ILE A 191 -2.74 -0.73 -12.14
C ILE A 191 -2.95 -1.59 -10.88
N GLY A 192 -3.40 -2.83 -11.05
CA GLY A 192 -3.63 -3.75 -9.92
C GLY A 192 -2.33 -4.14 -9.19
N PRO A 193 -2.37 -4.45 -7.88
CA PRO A 193 -1.18 -4.71 -7.09
C PRO A 193 -0.28 -5.80 -7.68
N HIS A 194 -0.86 -6.90 -8.16
CA HIS A 194 -0.11 -8.00 -8.79
C HIS A 194 0.57 -7.54 -10.09
N SER A 195 -0.16 -6.88 -10.99
CA SER A 195 0.40 -6.30 -12.22
C SER A 195 1.46 -5.24 -11.95
N ALA A 196 1.29 -4.42 -10.92
CA ALA A 196 2.25 -3.39 -10.52
C ALA A 196 3.57 -4.01 -10.02
N MET A 197 3.49 -5.06 -9.19
CA MET A 197 4.67 -5.81 -8.77
C MET A 197 5.38 -6.45 -9.97
N ALA A 198 4.65 -7.15 -10.85
CA ALA A 198 5.22 -7.78 -12.03
C ALA A 198 5.87 -6.78 -13.01
N ILE A 199 5.33 -5.55 -13.11
CA ILE A 199 5.97 -4.46 -13.86
C ILE A 199 7.26 -4.01 -13.17
N ALA A 200 7.23 -3.80 -11.84
CA ALA A 200 8.38 -3.36 -11.06
C ALA A 200 9.54 -4.38 -11.11
N GLU A 201 9.24 -5.67 -11.02
CA GLU A 201 10.21 -6.76 -11.18
C GLU A 201 10.88 -6.70 -12.55
N ARG A 202 10.12 -6.56 -13.65
CA ARG A 202 10.70 -6.37 -15.00
C ARG A 202 11.56 -5.12 -15.11
N LEU A 203 11.18 -4.02 -14.46
CA LEU A 203 11.97 -2.79 -14.41
C LEU A 203 13.32 -3.03 -13.67
N TYR A 204 13.29 -3.78 -12.57
CA TYR A 204 14.48 -4.17 -11.80
C TYR A 204 15.42 -5.11 -12.58
N THR A 205 14.90 -6.20 -13.16
CA THR A 205 15.69 -7.15 -13.97
C THR A 205 16.34 -6.45 -15.18
N SER A 206 15.69 -5.40 -15.69
CA SER A 206 16.20 -4.57 -16.79
C SER A 206 17.09 -3.39 -16.33
N GLY A 207 17.41 -3.31 -15.04
CA GLY A 207 18.31 -2.32 -14.43
C GLY A 207 17.77 -0.89 -14.36
N TYR A 208 16.45 -0.66 -14.50
CA TYR A 208 15.85 0.68 -14.40
C TYR A 208 15.59 1.14 -12.98
N ILE A 209 15.32 0.21 -12.07
CA ILE A 209 15.09 0.47 -10.65
C ILE A 209 15.89 -0.54 -9.80
N ASN A 210 16.10 -0.22 -8.54
CA ASN A 210 16.52 -1.21 -7.54
C ASN A 210 15.34 -2.12 -7.15
N TYR A 211 15.63 -3.12 -6.33
CA TYR A 211 14.74 -4.22 -6.02
C TYR A 211 13.42 -3.73 -5.40
N PRO A 212 12.26 -4.08 -5.98
CA PRO A 212 10.98 -3.43 -5.66
C PRO A 212 10.26 -4.02 -4.44
N ARG A 213 10.83 -5.05 -3.81
CA ARG A 213 10.32 -5.69 -2.59
C ARG A 213 11.13 -5.19 -1.39
N THR A 214 10.68 -4.10 -0.79
CA THR A 214 11.29 -3.47 0.39
C THR A 214 10.23 -2.82 1.28
N GLU A 215 10.41 -2.95 2.59
CA GLU A 215 9.65 -2.23 3.63
C GLU A 215 10.34 -0.90 4.00
N THR A 216 11.64 -0.76 3.69
CA THR A 216 12.48 0.38 4.02
C THR A 216 12.08 1.67 3.29
N THR A 217 12.05 2.76 4.05
CA THR A 217 11.74 4.13 3.59
C THR A 217 12.87 5.14 3.90
N ALA A 218 13.93 4.71 4.59
CA ALA A 218 15.14 5.47 4.85
C ALA A 218 16.22 5.15 3.81
N TYR A 219 16.81 6.16 3.16
CA TYR A 219 17.98 5.95 2.32
C TYR A 219 19.24 5.77 3.20
N PRO A 220 20.08 4.75 2.97
CA PRO A 220 21.33 4.58 3.71
C PRO A 220 22.33 5.68 3.32
N ASN A 221 23.23 6.04 4.25
CA ASN A 221 24.22 7.11 4.07
C ASN A 221 25.20 6.87 2.89
N THR A 222 25.30 5.63 2.41
CA THR A 222 26.13 5.20 1.28
C THR A 222 25.41 5.28 -0.07
N PHE A 223 24.12 5.63 -0.10
CA PHE A 223 23.31 5.67 -1.32
C PHE A 223 23.60 6.93 -2.13
N ASP A 224 24.04 6.78 -3.39
CA ASP A 224 24.43 7.93 -4.24
C ASP A 224 23.22 8.64 -4.87
N LEU A 225 22.47 9.34 -4.02
CA LEU A 225 21.35 10.19 -4.43
C LEU A 225 21.73 11.20 -5.52
N ARG A 226 22.97 11.70 -5.51
CA ARG A 226 23.46 12.70 -6.47
C ARG A 226 23.71 12.07 -7.83
N GLY A 227 24.34 10.89 -7.88
CA GLY A 227 24.56 10.11 -9.09
C GLY A 227 23.25 9.68 -9.76
N LEU A 228 22.30 9.14 -8.99
CA LEU A 228 20.98 8.77 -9.52
C LEU A 228 20.22 9.97 -10.09
N LEU A 229 20.24 11.11 -9.38
CA LEU A 229 19.62 12.35 -9.88
C LEU A 229 20.33 12.90 -11.14
N GLN A 230 21.65 12.74 -11.24
CA GLN A 230 22.45 13.16 -12.39
C GLN A 230 22.10 12.39 -13.67
N GLN A 231 21.62 11.14 -13.57
CA GLN A 231 21.13 10.39 -14.73
C GLN A 231 19.81 10.96 -15.30
N GLN A 232 18.97 11.56 -14.44
CA GLN A 232 17.61 12.00 -14.81
C GLN A 232 17.56 13.37 -15.49
N VAL A 233 18.69 14.07 -15.63
CA VAL A 233 18.74 15.44 -16.21
C VAL A 233 18.30 15.50 -17.67
N ASN A 234 18.39 14.41 -18.43
CA ASN A 234 18.02 14.39 -19.85
C ASN A 234 16.53 14.12 -20.10
N ASN A 235 15.74 13.88 -19.05
CA ASN A 235 14.30 13.69 -19.21
C ASN A 235 13.60 15.02 -19.59
N PRO A 236 12.69 15.04 -20.60
CA PRO A 236 12.06 16.28 -21.07
C PRO A 236 11.04 16.88 -20.08
N VAL A 237 10.54 16.12 -19.10
CA VAL A 237 9.51 16.54 -18.13
C VAL A 237 10.13 17.09 -16.85
N TRP A 238 11.14 16.40 -16.29
CA TRP A 238 11.77 16.78 -15.02
C TRP A 238 13.27 17.09 -15.08
N GLY A 239 13.89 17.04 -16.26
CA GLY A 239 15.33 17.24 -16.42
C GLY A 239 15.83 18.62 -15.97
N ASP A 240 15.04 19.67 -16.19
CA ASP A 240 15.34 21.02 -15.68
C ASP A 240 15.27 21.08 -14.16
N LEU A 241 14.29 20.41 -13.54
CA LEU A 241 14.16 20.33 -12.08
C LEU A 241 15.36 19.59 -11.48
N ALA A 242 15.81 18.50 -12.13
CA ALA A 242 17.00 17.76 -11.72
C ALA A 242 18.29 18.60 -11.84
N ARG A 243 18.49 19.33 -12.95
CA ARG A 243 19.57 20.31 -13.11
C ARG A 243 19.56 21.37 -12.01
N GLU A 244 18.39 21.90 -11.70
CA GLU A 244 18.20 22.93 -10.67
C GLU A 244 18.63 22.42 -9.28
N ILE A 245 18.19 21.21 -8.88
CA ILE A 245 18.57 20.56 -7.62
C ILE A 245 20.08 20.29 -7.55
N LEU A 246 20.67 19.75 -8.62
CA LEU A 246 22.11 19.44 -8.67
C LEU A 246 22.99 20.69 -8.51
N LYS A 247 22.48 21.85 -8.94
CA LYS A 247 23.10 23.17 -8.80
C LYS A 247 22.86 23.79 -7.42
N SER A 248 21.66 23.69 -6.84
CA SER A 248 21.36 24.21 -5.50
C SER A 248 21.95 23.38 -4.37
N GLY A 249 22.26 22.12 -4.63
CA GLY A 249 22.53 21.10 -3.61
C GLY A 249 21.28 20.27 -3.32
N LEU A 250 21.49 18.99 -2.97
CA LEU A 250 20.44 18.09 -2.55
C LEU A 250 20.12 18.36 -1.08
N THR A 251 18.84 18.37 -0.72
CA THR A 251 18.42 18.37 0.69
C THR A 251 18.50 16.94 1.21
N PRO A 252 19.00 16.67 2.43
CA PRO A 252 18.95 15.34 3.03
C PRO A 252 17.52 14.77 3.00
N PRO A 253 17.30 13.52 2.56
CA PRO A 253 15.97 12.92 2.57
C PRO A 253 15.31 12.96 3.94
N ARG A 254 13.98 12.85 3.97
CA ARG A 254 13.25 12.77 5.24
C ARG A 254 13.58 11.44 5.92
N ALA A 255 13.88 11.47 7.22
CA ALA A 255 14.09 10.26 8.02
C ALA A 255 12.91 9.27 7.84
N GLY A 256 13.24 8.02 7.55
CA GLY A 256 12.31 6.91 7.35
C GLY A 256 12.52 5.80 8.37
N HIS A 257 11.86 4.67 8.10
CA HIS A 257 12.17 3.39 8.73
C HIS A 257 13.20 2.63 7.89
N ASP A 258 14.14 1.97 8.55
CA ASP A 258 15.07 1.00 7.96
C ASP A 258 14.68 -0.37 8.49
N ALA A 259 14.26 -1.27 7.59
CA ALA A 259 13.87 -2.64 7.89
C ALA A 259 15.07 -3.61 7.83
N GLY A 260 16.24 -3.15 7.33
CA GLY A 260 17.43 -3.96 7.13
C GLY A 260 17.39 -4.86 5.90
N ASP A 261 16.49 -4.61 4.95
CA ASP A 261 16.28 -5.39 3.73
C ASP A 261 17.04 -4.78 2.51
N HIS A 262 16.46 -3.75 1.90
CA HIS A 262 16.94 -3.08 0.69
C HIS A 262 16.80 -1.57 0.83
N PRO A 263 17.55 -0.76 0.06
CA PRO A 263 17.28 0.68 -0.03
C PRO A 263 15.88 0.96 -0.60
N PRO A 264 15.28 2.13 -0.31
CA PRO A 264 13.99 2.51 -0.89
C PRO A 264 14.01 2.50 -2.42
N ILE A 265 12.85 2.23 -3.04
CA ILE A 265 12.69 2.11 -4.49
C ILE A 265 13.09 3.45 -5.17
N ALA A 266 14.01 3.37 -6.12
CA ALA A 266 14.67 4.49 -6.78
C ALA A 266 15.07 4.12 -8.23
N PRO A 267 15.13 5.11 -9.15
CA PRO A 267 15.58 4.88 -10.52
C PRO A 267 17.11 4.74 -10.60
N MET A 268 17.58 3.66 -11.24
CA MET A 268 18.99 3.28 -11.36
C MET A 268 19.62 3.61 -12.72
N ARG A 269 18.79 3.91 -13.73
CA ARG A 269 19.17 4.55 -15.01
C ARG A 269 17.99 5.36 -15.56
N PHE A 270 18.29 6.28 -16.48
CA PHE A 270 17.26 6.95 -17.29
C PHE A 270 16.55 5.95 -18.20
N ALA A 271 15.26 6.15 -18.41
CA ALA A 271 14.42 5.42 -19.36
C ALA A 271 13.51 6.37 -20.14
N SER A 272 13.17 5.99 -21.37
CA SER A 272 12.16 6.69 -22.18
C SER A 272 10.87 5.88 -22.34
N SER A 273 9.77 6.54 -22.68
CA SER A 273 8.48 5.87 -22.96
C SER A 273 8.52 4.95 -24.18
N GLN A 274 9.44 5.21 -25.11
CA GLN A 274 9.72 4.39 -26.28
C GLN A 274 10.45 3.09 -25.92
N GLU A 275 11.27 3.11 -24.87
CA GLU A 275 12.08 1.99 -24.39
C GLU A 275 11.29 1.03 -23.49
N LEU A 276 10.41 1.59 -22.63
CA LEU A 276 9.62 0.83 -21.66
C LEU A 276 8.22 0.44 -22.13
N GLY A 277 7.65 1.12 -23.12
CA GLY A 277 6.24 1.01 -23.45
C GLY A 277 5.33 1.65 -22.39
N HIS A 278 4.04 1.77 -22.71
CA HIS A 278 3.12 2.66 -21.97
C HIS A 278 2.96 2.32 -20.48
N GLU A 279 2.62 1.08 -20.11
CA GLU A 279 2.34 0.76 -18.70
C GLU A 279 3.59 0.77 -17.82
N ALA A 280 4.70 0.19 -18.30
CA ALA A 280 5.95 0.17 -17.53
C ALA A 280 6.57 1.56 -17.40
N TYR A 281 6.44 2.42 -18.42
CA TYR A 281 6.85 3.81 -18.32
C TYR A 281 6.02 4.57 -17.27
N ARG A 282 4.70 4.36 -17.16
CA ARG A 282 3.88 5.04 -16.14
C ARG A 282 4.32 4.71 -14.71
N LEU A 283 4.70 3.46 -14.43
CA LEU A 283 5.22 3.08 -13.11
C LEU A 283 6.65 3.63 -12.87
N TYR A 284 7.54 3.51 -13.86
CA TYR A 284 8.89 4.08 -13.81
C TYR A 284 8.88 5.61 -13.62
N GLU A 285 7.97 6.30 -14.32
CA GLU A 285 7.74 7.74 -14.22
C GLU A 285 7.35 8.13 -12.79
N TYR A 286 6.36 7.45 -12.20
CA TYR A 286 5.99 7.68 -10.80
C TYR A 286 7.18 7.45 -9.83
N ILE A 287 7.90 6.32 -9.96
CA ILE A 287 9.08 6.02 -9.12
C ILE A 287 10.13 7.13 -9.24
N THR A 288 10.40 7.59 -10.46
CA THR A 288 11.39 8.65 -10.74
C THR A 288 10.95 10.00 -10.18
N GLN A 289 9.69 10.37 -10.38
CA GLN A 289 9.13 11.62 -9.85
C GLN A 289 9.11 11.62 -8.32
N HIS A 290 8.76 10.49 -7.69
CA HIS A 290 8.79 10.32 -6.24
C HIS A 290 10.21 10.42 -5.69
N PHE A 291 11.20 9.77 -6.32
CA PHE A 291 12.61 9.89 -5.96
C PHE A 291 13.12 11.34 -6.05
N ILE A 292 12.82 12.06 -7.11
CA ILE A 292 13.21 13.48 -7.24
C ILE A 292 12.52 14.34 -6.17
N ALA A 293 11.29 14.00 -5.77
CA ALA A 293 10.57 14.64 -4.67
C ALA A 293 11.17 14.38 -3.28
N THR A 294 11.92 13.29 -3.06
CA THR A 294 12.66 13.06 -1.80
C THR A 294 13.98 13.85 -1.74
N CYS A 295 14.62 14.06 -2.90
CA CYS A 295 15.93 14.72 -3.04
C CYS A 295 15.89 16.25 -2.97
N ARG A 296 14.71 16.87 -3.09
CA ARG A 296 14.56 18.33 -3.13
C ARG A 296 13.85 18.90 -1.91
N CYS A 297 14.36 20.02 -1.42
CA CYS A 297 13.53 21.08 -0.89
C CYS A 297 13.66 22.38 -1.69
N MET A 298 12.72 23.29 -1.51
CA MET A 298 12.94 24.71 -1.77
C MET A 298 12.85 25.46 -0.46
N PHE A 299 13.70 26.47 -0.35
CA PHE A 299 13.49 27.59 0.56
C PHE A 299 13.00 28.77 -0.27
N LEU A 300 12.16 29.58 0.36
CA LEU A 300 12.01 30.99 0.06
C LEU A 300 12.25 31.74 1.37
N GLU A 301 13.21 32.65 1.39
CA GLU A 301 13.21 33.71 2.41
C GLU A 301 11.90 34.49 2.28
N TYR A 302 11.27 34.81 3.41
CA TYR A 302 10.04 35.58 3.42
C TYR A 302 10.24 36.85 4.24
N GLN A 303 9.90 37.99 3.64
CA GLN A 303 9.83 39.27 4.34
C GLN A 303 8.45 39.40 5.00
N GLU A 304 8.42 39.65 6.31
CA GLU A 304 7.18 39.83 7.05
C GLU A 304 6.52 41.18 6.71
N ASP A 305 5.40 41.16 5.98
CA ASP A 305 4.40 42.23 6.05
C ASP A 305 3.28 41.84 7.01
N ILE A 306 3.48 42.16 8.29
CA ILE A 306 2.44 42.02 9.32
C ILE A 306 1.54 43.25 9.32
N LEU A 307 0.35 43.14 8.72
CA LEU A 307 -0.75 44.05 9.01
C LEU A 307 -1.36 43.75 10.39
N ARG A 308 -0.78 44.34 11.44
CA ARG A 308 -1.30 44.37 12.82
C ARG A 308 -2.46 45.37 12.93
N PRO A 309 -3.68 44.96 13.31
CA PRO A 309 -4.63 45.88 13.94
C PRO A 309 -4.08 46.36 15.28
N LYS A 310 -4.12 47.67 15.54
CA LYS A 310 -3.59 48.27 16.78
C LYS A 310 -4.59 48.13 17.94
N SER A 311 -4.35 47.19 18.86
CA SER A 311 -4.82 47.33 20.26
C SER A 311 -4.12 46.36 21.23
N LYS A 312 -3.19 46.91 22.03
CA LYS A 312 -2.57 46.39 23.28
C LYS A 312 -2.68 44.87 23.58
N VAL A 313 -1.61 44.12 23.34
CA VAL A 313 -1.19 42.98 24.19
C VAL A 313 0.34 42.98 24.33
N THR A 314 0.84 42.67 25.52
CA THR A 314 2.25 42.71 25.94
C THR A 314 3.10 41.61 25.28
N PHE A 315 4.38 41.91 25.06
CA PHE A 315 5.36 41.02 24.43
C PHE A 315 5.69 39.77 25.27
N PHE A 316 5.84 38.63 24.60
CA PHE A 316 6.79 37.58 25.01
C PHE A 316 7.86 37.46 23.94
N ASN A 317 9.14 37.45 24.36
CA ASN A 317 10.28 37.26 23.47
C ASN A 317 10.22 35.86 22.84
N SER A 318 10.02 35.77 21.53
CA SER A 318 10.29 34.56 20.77
C SER A 318 11.74 34.59 20.28
N SER A 319 12.63 33.94 21.03
CA SER A 319 14.01 33.69 20.61
C SER A 319 14.06 33.00 19.26
N LEU A 320 15.01 33.38 18.39
CA LEU A 320 15.34 32.64 17.18
C LEU A 320 15.78 31.22 17.55
N ILE A 321 14.99 30.22 17.16
CA ILE A 321 15.40 28.81 17.17
C ILE A 321 15.47 28.36 15.72
N SER A 322 16.69 28.18 15.21
CA SER A 322 16.91 27.46 13.96
C SER A 322 16.57 25.99 14.18
N VAL A 323 15.50 25.52 13.53
CA VAL A 323 15.11 24.10 13.53
C VAL A 323 15.26 23.58 12.11
N HIS A 324 16.28 22.74 11.89
CA HIS A 324 16.45 21.99 10.64
C HIS A 324 15.21 21.14 10.34
N GLY A 325 14.71 21.20 9.12
CA GLY A 325 13.54 20.45 8.68
C GLY A 325 12.66 21.26 7.72
N GLU A 326 12.83 21.04 6.43
CA GLU A 326 12.37 21.94 5.36
C GLU A 326 11.07 21.47 4.66
N LYS A 327 10.36 22.42 4.02
CA LYS A 327 8.89 22.57 4.12
C LYS A 327 8.23 23.03 2.81
N PHE A 328 7.13 22.40 2.39
CA PHE A 328 6.11 23.11 1.57
C PHE A 328 5.40 24.11 2.48
N LEU A 329 5.39 25.42 2.14
CA LEU A 329 4.63 26.41 2.90
C LEU A 329 3.31 26.75 2.20
N ARG A 330 2.23 26.67 2.97
CA ARG A 330 0.96 27.35 2.69
C ARG A 330 0.54 28.25 3.83
N THR A 331 -0.12 29.34 3.49
CA THR A 331 -0.78 30.21 4.46
C THR A 331 -2.26 29.88 4.45
N LYS A 332 -2.78 29.25 5.52
CA LYS A 332 -4.22 29.09 5.72
C LYS A 332 -4.74 30.24 6.57
N LEU A 333 -5.66 30.99 5.98
CA LEU A 333 -6.38 32.07 6.62
C LEU A 333 -7.70 31.53 7.17
N PHE A 334 -8.06 31.91 8.40
CA PHE A 334 -9.38 31.69 8.97
C PHE A 334 -9.98 33.04 9.33
N MET A 335 -11.21 33.27 8.91
CA MET A 335 -11.95 34.49 9.15
C MET A 335 -13.29 34.13 9.77
N THR A 336 -13.53 34.62 10.98
CA THR A 336 -14.80 34.45 11.69
C THR A 336 -15.67 35.67 11.42
N VAL A 337 -16.88 35.41 10.92
CA VAL A 337 -17.83 36.42 10.46
C VAL A 337 -19.12 36.26 11.24
N SER A 338 -19.60 37.36 11.85
CA SER A 338 -20.85 37.38 12.61
C SER A 338 -22.02 37.77 11.73
N VAL A 339 -23.16 37.12 11.97
CA VAL A 339 -24.42 37.28 11.22
C VAL A 339 -25.57 37.39 12.20
N GLY A 340 -26.40 38.43 12.06
CA GLY A 340 -27.56 38.66 12.93
C GLY A 340 -27.16 38.73 14.41
N ASP A 341 -27.94 38.05 15.26
CA ASP A 341 -27.78 37.99 16.73
C ASP A 341 -26.57 37.14 17.21
N GLY A 342 -25.43 37.25 16.53
CA GLY A 342 -24.14 36.68 16.97
C GLY A 342 -23.81 35.27 16.45
N GLU A 343 -24.49 34.76 15.43
CA GLU A 343 -24.13 33.48 14.81
C GLU A 343 -22.81 33.60 14.02
N LEU A 344 -21.87 32.69 14.28
CA LEU A 344 -20.50 32.76 13.78
C LEU A 344 -20.25 31.77 12.63
N PHE A 345 -19.84 32.29 11.48
CA PHE A 345 -19.45 31.53 10.30
C PHE A 345 -17.95 31.63 10.08
N THR A 346 -17.32 30.56 9.57
CA THR A 346 -15.89 30.58 9.23
C THR A 346 -15.68 30.52 7.72
N ILE A 347 -15.10 31.59 7.16
CA ILE A 347 -14.54 31.59 5.80
C ILE A 347 -13.06 31.20 5.92
N SER A 348 -12.58 30.29 5.06
CA SER A 348 -11.16 29.93 5.05
C SER A 348 -10.59 29.91 3.65
N GLY A 349 -9.51 30.67 3.45
CA GLY A 349 -8.73 30.66 2.22
C GLY A 349 -7.36 30.02 2.42
N LEU A 350 -6.74 29.63 1.32
CA LEU A 350 -5.44 28.99 1.29
C LEU A 350 -4.61 29.61 0.17
N LYS A 351 -3.48 30.23 0.51
CA LYS A 351 -2.49 30.70 -0.46
C LYS A 351 -1.28 29.77 -0.45
N VAL A 352 -0.84 29.31 -1.62
CA VAL A 352 0.42 28.58 -1.78
C VAL A 352 1.56 29.58 -1.77
N VAL A 353 2.56 29.35 -0.90
CA VAL A 353 3.75 30.22 -0.82
C VAL A 353 4.88 29.62 -1.65
N ASP A 354 5.09 28.31 -1.50
CA ASP A 354 6.08 27.54 -2.25
C ASP A 354 5.51 26.15 -2.57
N PRO A 355 5.38 25.75 -3.86
CA PRO A 355 4.93 24.42 -4.24
C PRO A 355 5.92 23.30 -3.85
N GLY A 356 7.19 23.58 -3.58
CA GLY A 356 8.15 22.58 -3.12
C GLY A 356 8.20 21.34 -4.02
N PHE A 357 8.01 20.17 -3.42
CA PHE A 357 7.95 18.89 -4.12
C PHE A 357 6.69 18.69 -4.99
N THR A 358 5.62 19.48 -4.80
CA THR A 358 4.41 19.39 -5.63
C THR A 358 4.58 20.05 -7.00
N ARG A 359 5.77 20.60 -7.31
CA ARG A 359 6.19 20.92 -8.70
C ARG A 359 6.31 19.67 -9.57
N ILE A 360 6.65 18.52 -8.97
CA ILE A 360 6.79 17.25 -9.70
C ILE A 360 5.67 16.26 -9.38
N LEU A 361 5.28 16.13 -8.10
CA LEU A 361 4.08 15.38 -7.72
C LEU A 361 2.85 16.29 -7.84
N THR A 362 2.43 16.58 -9.08
CA THR A 362 1.39 17.60 -9.37
C THR A 362 0.01 17.24 -8.83
N TRP A 363 -0.35 15.95 -8.79
CA TRP A 363 -1.58 15.46 -8.14
C TRP A 363 -1.57 15.64 -6.61
N GLN A 364 -0.41 15.94 -6.03
CA GLN A 364 -0.27 16.31 -4.62
C GLN A 364 -0.27 17.83 -4.38
N ALA A 365 -0.36 18.65 -5.43
CA ALA A 365 -0.49 20.09 -5.32
C ALA A 365 -1.79 20.48 -4.62
N ILE A 366 -1.81 21.70 -4.07
CA ILE A 366 -2.99 22.24 -3.39
C ILE A 366 -3.49 23.42 -4.21
N GLU A 367 -4.77 23.42 -4.56
CA GLU A 367 -5.43 24.55 -5.21
C GLU A 367 -5.28 25.82 -4.36
N ASP A 368 -4.82 26.91 -4.98
CA ASP A 368 -4.85 28.22 -4.35
C ASP A 368 -6.30 28.73 -4.32
N LYS A 369 -6.78 29.01 -3.12
CA LYS A 369 -8.09 29.59 -2.84
C LYS A 369 -7.89 30.80 -1.94
N SER A 370 -7.07 31.74 -2.41
CA SER A 370 -6.85 33.03 -1.76
C SER A 370 -8.16 33.80 -1.57
N LEU A 371 -8.34 34.40 -0.37
CA LEU A 371 -9.46 35.32 -0.15
C LEU A 371 -9.09 36.71 -0.71
N PRO A 372 -10.07 37.48 -1.23
CA PRO A 372 -9.90 38.90 -1.53
C PRO A 372 -9.25 39.67 -0.37
N ILE A 373 -8.23 40.46 -0.68
CA ILE A 373 -7.45 41.25 0.30
C ILE A 373 -8.35 42.23 1.08
N THR A 374 -9.44 42.71 0.47
CA THR A 374 -10.43 43.60 1.08
C THR A 374 -11.14 43.00 2.29
N LEU A 375 -11.40 41.69 2.29
CA LEU A 375 -12.04 40.98 3.40
C LEU A 375 -11.13 40.87 4.64
N LEU A 376 -9.81 41.04 4.48
CA LEU A 376 -8.84 40.86 5.57
C LEU A 376 -8.90 41.95 6.64
N ASN A 377 -9.64 43.02 6.39
CA ASN A 377 -9.83 44.11 7.33
C ASN A 377 -10.88 43.72 8.40
N GLN A 378 -10.47 43.72 9.67
CA GLN A 378 -11.40 43.52 10.78
C GLN A 378 -12.46 44.63 10.78
N GLY A 379 -13.73 44.26 10.95
CA GLY A 379 -14.86 45.17 10.82
C GLY A 379 -15.32 45.45 9.38
N TYR A 380 -14.71 44.84 8.35
CA TYR A 380 -15.23 44.91 6.99
C TYR A 380 -16.65 44.33 6.92
N GLN A 381 -17.50 44.99 6.14
CA GLN A 381 -18.91 44.65 5.94
C GLN A 381 -19.15 44.27 4.48
N PHE A 382 -19.91 43.21 4.25
CA PHE A 382 -20.35 42.81 2.91
C PHE A 382 -21.80 42.31 2.94
N ASN A 383 -22.44 42.41 1.77
CA ASN A 383 -23.81 41.98 1.54
C ASN A 383 -23.84 40.52 1.07
N LEU A 384 -24.92 39.81 1.43
CA LEU A 384 -25.28 38.55 0.78
C LEU A 384 -25.72 38.80 -0.67
N LEU A 385 -25.37 37.88 -1.57
CA LEU A 385 -25.89 37.83 -2.93
C LEU A 385 -27.19 37.00 -3.05
N GLU A 386 -27.42 36.06 -2.11
CA GLU A 386 -28.56 35.14 -2.08
C GLU A 386 -29.07 34.95 -0.64
N GLU A 387 -30.34 34.57 -0.45
CA GLU A 387 -30.88 34.30 0.91
C GLU A 387 -30.37 32.96 1.48
N PRO A 388 -30.07 32.86 2.79
CA PRO A 388 -29.60 31.61 3.39
C PRO A 388 -30.64 30.48 3.36
N SER A 389 -30.24 29.32 2.85
CA SER A 389 -31.03 28.08 2.81
C SER A 389 -30.52 27.04 3.81
N LEU A 390 -31.41 26.12 4.23
CA LEU A 390 -30.95 24.82 4.75
C LEU A 390 -30.67 23.92 3.55
N VAL A 391 -29.54 23.24 3.59
CA VAL A 391 -29.29 22.06 2.76
C VAL A 391 -29.55 20.85 3.64
N GLU A 392 -30.64 20.13 3.37
CA GLU A 392 -30.83 18.80 3.95
C GLU A 392 -29.85 17.84 3.27
N GLY A 393 -29.15 17.02 4.05
CA GLY A 393 -28.18 16.05 3.55
C GLY A 393 -28.20 14.80 4.41
N GLN A 394 -28.07 13.64 3.78
CA GLN A 394 -28.03 12.35 4.48
C GLN A 394 -26.58 11.91 4.70
N THR A 395 -26.27 11.41 5.90
CA THR A 395 -25.20 10.40 6.01
C THR A 395 -25.62 9.19 5.20
N GLY A 396 -24.69 8.57 4.49
CA GLY A 396 -24.89 7.20 4.02
C GLY A 396 -23.64 6.38 4.20
N PRO A 397 -23.69 5.11 3.78
CA PRO A 397 -22.68 4.13 4.13
C PRO A 397 -21.31 4.51 3.56
N PRO A 398 -20.21 4.09 4.22
CA PRO A 398 -18.90 4.08 3.59
C PRO A 398 -18.97 3.22 2.32
N ASP A 399 -18.19 3.60 1.31
CA ASP A 399 -18.05 2.85 0.07
C ASP A 399 -17.27 1.54 0.30
N TYR A 400 -17.25 0.66 -0.71
CA TYR A 400 -16.40 -0.53 -0.66
C TYR A 400 -14.90 -0.15 -0.66
N LEU A 401 -14.09 -0.92 0.07
CA LEU A 401 -12.64 -0.71 0.13
C LEU A 401 -12.02 -0.77 -1.27
N THR A 402 -11.21 0.23 -1.60
CA THR A 402 -10.27 0.15 -2.72
C THR A 402 -9.13 -0.83 -2.40
N GLU A 403 -8.48 -1.37 -3.43
CA GLU A 403 -7.25 -2.15 -3.23
C GLU A 403 -6.18 -1.36 -2.44
N ALA A 404 -6.08 -0.04 -2.66
CA ALA A 404 -5.16 0.82 -1.91
C ALA A 404 -5.53 0.94 -0.41
N GLU A 405 -6.82 0.97 -0.06
CA GLU A 405 -7.28 0.92 1.33
C GLU A 405 -7.09 -0.47 1.94
N LEU A 406 -7.30 -1.54 1.19
CA LEU A 406 -7.01 -2.91 1.64
C LEU A 406 -5.51 -3.12 1.90
N ILE A 407 -4.64 -2.68 0.99
CA ILE A 407 -3.18 -2.63 1.21
C ILE A 407 -2.85 -1.87 2.51
N THR A 408 -3.53 -0.76 2.75
CA THR A 408 -3.34 0.05 3.96
C THR A 408 -3.83 -0.65 5.22
N ALA A 409 -4.91 -1.43 5.15
CA ALA A 409 -5.37 -2.26 6.25
C ALA A 409 -4.40 -3.41 6.53
N MET A 410 -3.92 -4.10 5.50
CA MET A 410 -2.98 -5.21 5.61
C MET A 410 -1.65 -4.79 6.26
N GLU A 411 -1.02 -3.71 5.78
CA GLU A 411 0.19 -3.16 6.41
C GLU A 411 -0.06 -2.76 7.88
N ARG A 412 -1.16 -2.04 8.15
CA ARG A 412 -1.52 -1.60 9.52
C ARG A 412 -1.76 -2.76 10.48
N HIS A 413 -2.31 -3.87 9.99
CA HIS A 413 -2.58 -5.05 10.78
C HIS A 413 -1.41 -6.05 10.82
N GLY A 414 -0.31 -5.80 10.08
CA GLY A 414 0.86 -6.67 10.04
C GLY A 414 0.55 -8.04 9.44
N ILE A 415 -0.16 -8.06 8.31
CA ILE A 415 -0.44 -9.27 7.53
C ILE A 415 -0.02 -9.10 6.07
N GLY A 416 0.52 -10.15 5.47
CA GLY A 416 1.08 -10.11 4.13
C GLY A 416 2.47 -9.47 4.05
N THR A 417 3.30 -9.59 5.10
CA THR A 417 4.71 -9.12 5.06
C THR A 417 5.52 -9.81 3.93
N ASP A 418 6.77 -9.41 3.73
CA ASP A 418 7.65 -9.97 2.67
C ASP A 418 7.07 -9.78 1.26
N ALA A 419 6.46 -8.62 1.01
CA ALA A 419 5.84 -8.26 -0.27
C ALA A 419 4.74 -9.24 -0.78
N SER A 420 4.10 -9.99 0.11
CA SER A 420 3.05 -10.98 -0.26
C SER A 420 1.64 -10.39 -0.41
N ILE A 421 1.40 -9.13 0.01
CA ILE A 421 0.12 -8.41 -0.18
C ILE A 421 -0.48 -8.54 -1.60
N PRO A 422 0.26 -8.29 -2.72
CA PRO A 422 -0.28 -8.42 -4.07
C PRO A 422 -0.91 -9.79 -4.35
N THR A 423 -0.22 -10.85 -3.92
CA THR A 423 -0.65 -12.24 -4.12
C THR A 423 -1.90 -12.56 -3.30
N HIS A 424 -2.03 -12.04 -2.08
CA HIS A 424 -3.23 -12.24 -1.26
C HIS A 424 -4.46 -11.50 -1.83
N ILE A 425 -4.28 -10.29 -2.36
CA ILE A 425 -5.37 -9.53 -3.02
C ILE A 425 -5.80 -10.20 -4.32
N GLU A 426 -4.83 -10.60 -5.16
CA GLU A 426 -5.11 -11.31 -6.42
C GLU A 426 -5.85 -12.64 -6.16
N ASN A 427 -5.46 -13.39 -5.12
CA ASN A 427 -6.12 -14.64 -4.75
C ASN A 427 -7.62 -14.49 -4.44
N ILE A 428 -8.05 -13.43 -3.74
CA ILE A 428 -9.48 -13.24 -3.40
C ILE A 428 -10.31 -12.78 -4.60
N VAL A 429 -9.69 -12.07 -5.56
CA VAL A 429 -10.30 -11.69 -6.84
C VAL A 429 -10.45 -12.93 -7.73
N GLN A 430 -9.35 -13.68 -7.96
CA GLN A 430 -9.35 -14.88 -8.81
C GLN A 430 -10.29 -15.99 -8.31
N ARG A 431 -10.47 -16.11 -6.98
CA ARG A 431 -11.42 -17.07 -6.37
C ARG A 431 -12.88 -16.60 -6.39
N GLY A 432 -13.17 -15.40 -6.90
CA GLY A 432 -14.52 -14.85 -6.98
C GLY A 432 -15.14 -14.50 -5.64
N TYR A 433 -14.34 -14.25 -4.60
CA TYR A 433 -14.84 -13.78 -3.29
C TYR A 433 -15.13 -12.27 -3.31
N VAL A 434 -14.43 -11.53 -4.16
CA VAL A 434 -14.66 -10.11 -4.43
C VAL A 434 -14.67 -9.86 -5.94
N GLN A 435 -15.48 -8.90 -6.38
CA GLN A 435 -15.47 -8.34 -7.73
C GLN A 435 -14.78 -6.97 -7.72
N LEU A 436 -13.97 -6.73 -8.74
CA LEU A 436 -13.31 -5.43 -8.94
C LEU A 436 -14.23 -4.47 -9.70
N LEU A 437 -14.59 -3.34 -9.08
CA LEU A 437 -15.39 -2.28 -9.67
C LEU A 437 -14.54 -1.11 -10.18
N SER A 438 -15.20 -0.12 -10.78
CA SER A 438 -14.60 1.17 -11.14
C SER A 438 -13.97 1.85 -9.91
N GLY A 439 -12.83 2.53 -10.13
CA GLY A 439 -12.01 3.07 -9.03
C GLY A 439 -11.23 1.99 -8.25
N ARG A 440 -11.18 0.75 -8.74
CA ARG A 440 -10.48 -0.40 -8.11
C ARG A 440 -11.00 -0.74 -6.72
N LYS A 441 -12.32 -0.65 -6.56
CA LYS A 441 -13.05 -1.05 -5.34
C LYS A 441 -13.33 -2.55 -5.36
N LEU A 442 -13.25 -3.17 -4.19
CA LEU A 442 -13.44 -4.61 -3.99
C LEU A 442 -14.82 -4.84 -3.36
N GLN A 443 -15.82 -5.14 -4.20
CA GLN A 443 -17.16 -5.50 -3.74
C GLN A 443 -17.19 -6.98 -3.36
N PRO A 444 -17.54 -7.36 -2.12
CA PRO A 444 -17.75 -8.76 -1.76
C PRO A 444 -18.88 -9.39 -2.59
N THR A 445 -18.63 -10.59 -3.13
CA THR A 445 -19.69 -11.40 -3.75
C THR A 445 -20.53 -12.07 -2.66
N PRO A 446 -21.77 -12.54 -2.94
CA PRO A 446 -22.54 -13.32 -1.97
C PRO A 446 -21.77 -14.52 -1.40
N LEU A 447 -20.97 -15.21 -2.23
CA LEU A 447 -20.07 -16.27 -1.76
C LEU A 447 -19.04 -15.74 -0.76
N GLY A 448 -18.38 -14.62 -1.06
CA GLY A 448 -17.42 -13.99 -0.14
C GLY A 448 -18.06 -13.58 1.20
N ILE A 449 -19.26 -13.00 1.16
CA ILE A 449 -20.02 -12.59 2.35
C ILE A 449 -20.40 -13.80 3.20
N VAL A 450 -20.99 -14.84 2.61
CA VAL A 450 -21.41 -16.05 3.31
C VAL A 450 -20.22 -16.79 3.90
N LEU A 451 -19.10 -16.88 3.18
CA LEU A 451 -17.86 -17.45 3.71
C LEU A 451 -17.39 -16.70 4.96
N VAL A 452 -17.25 -15.37 4.89
CA VAL A 452 -16.78 -14.55 6.02
C VAL A 452 -17.72 -14.62 7.21
N HIS A 453 -19.04 -14.48 7.01
CA HIS A 453 -20.02 -14.59 8.08
C HIS A 453 -20.06 -15.99 8.69
N GLY A 454 -19.93 -17.05 7.88
CA GLY A 454 -19.85 -18.44 8.35
C GLY A 454 -18.63 -18.70 9.22
N TYR A 455 -17.44 -18.31 8.75
CA TYR A 455 -16.23 -18.38 9.57
C TYR A 455 -16.36 -17.57 10.86
N GLN A 456 -16.86 -16.33 10.79
CA GLN A 456 -16.99 -15.44 11.95
C GLN A 456 -18.02 -15.94 12.99
N THR A 457 -19.09 -16.59 12.54
CA THR A 457 -20.13 -17.18 13.40
C THR A 457 -19.59 -18.39 14.16
N ILE A 458 -18.69 -19.16 13.54
CA ILE A 458 -18.03 -20.30 14.17
C ILE A 458 -16.87 -19.82 15.06
N ASP A 459 -15.86 -19.17 14.48
CA ASP A 459 -14.65 -18.71 15.17
C ASP A 459 -14.14 -17.42 14.53
N ALA A 460 -14.43 -16.28 15.17
CA ALA A 460 -14.05 -14.95 14.69
C ALA A 460 -12.53 -14.77 14.48
N GLU A 461 -11.67 -15.54 15.16
CA GLU A 461 -10.22 -15.46 14.96
C GLU A 461 -9.76 -16.06 13.61
N LEU A 462 -10.61 -16.81 12.91
CA LEU A 462 -10.36 -17.25 11.53
C LEU A 462 -10.51 -16.12 10.51
N VAL A 463 -11.17 -15.01 10.88
CA VAL A 463 -11.39 -13.82 10.04
C VAL A 463 -10.54 -12.63 10.50
N LEU A 464 -10.39 -12.44 11.81
CA LEU A 464 -9.62 -11.34 12.38
C LEU A 464 -8.11 -11.50 12.14
N PRO A 465 -7.37 -10.42 11.82
CA PRO A 465 -5.98 -10.52 11.38
C PRO A 465 -4.99 -10.91 12.49
N HIS A 466 -5.42 -10.91 13.76
CA HIS A 466 -4.55 -11.10 14.93
C HIS A 466 -3.77 -12.42 14.90
N MET A 467 -4.44 -13.53 14.53
CA MET A 467 -3.79 -14.83 14.40
C MET A 467 -2.74 -14.84 13.29
N ARG A 468 -3.07 -14.31 12.10
CA ARG A 468 -2.14 -14.29 10.96
C ARG A 468 -0.92 -13.45 11.27
N ARG A 469 -1.11 -12.26 11.86
CA ARG A 469 -0.01 -11.41 12.33
C ARG A 469 0.90 -12.16 13.31
N ALA A 470 0.33 -12.85 14.30
CA ALA A 470 1.13 -13.61 15.27
C ALA A 470 1.96 -14.72 14.59
N VAL A 471 1.41 -15.39 13.57
CA VAL A 471 2.15 -16.36 12.75
C VAL A 471 3.27 -15.68 11.96
N GLU A 472 3.02 -14.55 11.29
CA GLU A 472 4.04 -13.78 10.56
C GLU A 472 5.16 -13.24 11.47
N GLU A 473 4.84 -12.85 12.70
CA GLU A 473 5.84 -12.52 13.73
C GLU A 473 6.70 -13.75 14.11
N GLN A 474 6.10 -14.94 14.29
CA GLN A 474 6.87 -16.18 14.55
C GLN A 474 7.75 -16.60 13.36
N LEU A 475 7.27 -16.46 12.12
CA LEU A 475 8.07 -16.71 10.91
C LEU A 475 9.27 -15.75 10.84
N ASN A 476 9.08 -14.48 11.20
CA ASN A 476 10.18 -13.51 11.32
C ASN A 476 11.17 -13.86 12.45
N HIS A 477 10.72 -14.51 13.53
CA HIS A 477 11.64 -15.07 14.54
C HIS A 477 12.45 -16.26 14.00
N ILE A 478 11.90 -17.10 13.12
CA ILE A 478 12.69 -18.13 12.41
C ILE A 478 13.74 -17.46 11.52
N ALA A 479 13.34 -16.47 10.70
CA ALA A 479 14.23 -15.78 9.76
C ALA A 479 15.46 -15.14 10.44
N ARG A 480 15.27 -14.59 11.65
CA ARG A 480 16.34 -13.98 12.48
C ARG A 480 17.15 -15.01 13.29
N GLY A 481 16.86 -16.31 13.18
CA GLY A 481 17.49 -17.35 14.01
C GLY A 481 17.08 -17.33 15.49
N HIS A 482 16.05 -16.56 15.86
CA HIS A 482 15.56 -16.42 17.23
C HIS A 482 14.55 -17.52 17.64
N ALA A 483 13.98 -18.24 16.67
CA ALA A 483 13.09 -19.39 16.91
C ALA A 483 13.50 -20.61 16.07
N LYS A 484 13.17 -21.81 16.55
CA LYS A 484 13.43 -23.06 15.83
C LYS A 484 12.25 -23.42 14.93
N TYR A 485 12.56 -23.77 13.68
CA TYR A 485 11.61 -24.22 12.65
C TYR A 485 10.56 -25.21 13.20
N ASP A 486 11.01 -26.35 13.72
CA ASP A 486 10.11 -27.45 14.14
C ASP A 486 9.17 -27.04 15.27
N LEU A 487 9.64 -26.21 16.20
CA LEU A 487 8.86 -25.78 17.36
C LEU A 487 7.76 -24.80 16.96
N VAL A 488 8.06 -23.84 16.07
CA VAL A 488 7.06 -22.91 15.53
C VAL A 488 6.03 -23.67 14.71
N LEU A 489 6.47 -24.57 13.82
CA LEU A 489 5.60 -25.38 12.99
C LEU A 489 4.64 -26.24 13.83
N GLN A 490 5.17 -26.97 14.82
CA GLN A 490 4.36 -27.78 15.75
C GLN A 490 3.37 -26.94 16.55
N PHE A 491 3.81 -25.79 17.07
CA PHE A 491 2.96 -24.89 17.86
C PHE A 491 1.80 -24.32 17.05
N VAL A 492 2.06 -23.77 15.85
CA VAL A 492 1.02 -23.19 15.00
C VAL A 492 0.06 -24.27 14.49
N LEU A 493 0.58 -25.42 14.04
CA LEU A 493 -0.27 -26.54 13.60
C LEU A 493 -1.14 -27.10 14.73
N ALA A 494 -0.67 -27.12 15.98
CA ALA A 494 -1.48 -27.55 17.12
C ALA A 494 -2.69 -26.63 17.36
N ILE A 495 -2.49 -25.31 17.27
CA ILE A 495 -3.56 -24.29 17.39
C ILE A 495 -4.59 -24.47 16.26
N PHE A 496 -4.13 -24.52 15.00
CA PHE A 496 -5.05 -24.67 13.87
C PHE A 496 -5.72 -26.04 13.82
N ALA A 497 -5.10 -27.11 14.34
CA ALA A 497 -5.74 -28.41 14.49
C ALA A 497 -6.84 -28.39 15.57
N ALA A 498 -6.69 -27.61 16.65
CA ALA A 498 -7.76 -27.40 17.63
C ALA A 498 -8.94 -26.64 17.00
N LYS A 499 -8.65 -25.52 16.32
CA LYS A 499 -9.66 -24.71 15.61
C LYS A 499 -10.36 -25.47 14.50
N TYR A 500 -9.65 -26.32 13.75
CA TYR A 500 -10.27 -27.17 12.73
C TYR A 500 -11.27 -28.17 13.33
N ARG A 501 -10.96 -28.83 14.46
CA ARG A 501 -11.91 -29.73 15.12
C ARG A 501 -13.17 -28.98 15.55
N TYR A 502 -12.98 -27.84 16.21
CA TYR A 502 -14.08 -26.97 16.62
C TYR A 502 -14.92 -26.50 15.41
N PHE A 503 -14.27 -26.12 14.30
CA PHE A 503 -14.94 -25.72 13.06
C PHE A 503 -15.77 -26.85 12.44
N VAL A 504 -15.26 -28.08 12.41
CA VAL A 504 -16.01 -29.26 11.93
C VAL A 504 -17.20 -29.58 12.83
N GLU A 505 -17.06 -29.44 14.15
CA GLU A 505 -18.16 -29.65 15.12
C GLU A 505 -19.29 -28.61 14.96
N HIS A 506 -18.97 -27.39 14.51
CA HIS A 506 -19.91 -26.27 14.40
C HIS A 506 -20.28 -25.90 12.95
N ILE A 507 -19.92 -26.72 11.96
CA ILE A 507 -20.11 -26.45 10.52
C ILE A 507 -21.56 -26.12 10.14
N ASN A 508 -22.54 -26.65 10.88
CA ASN A 508 -23.96 -26.39 10.67
C ASN A 508 -24.33 -24.89 10.78
N GLY A 509 -23.56 -24.09 11.53
CA GLY A 509 -23.76 -22.63 11.60
C GLY A 509 -23.39 -21.90 10.29
N MET A 510 -22.49 -22.49 9.49
CA MET A 510 -22.15 -22.03 8.15
C MET A 510 -23.15 -22.57 7.12
N ASP A 511 -23.59 -23.82 7.27
CA ASP A 511 -24.57 -24.48 6.41
C ASP A 511 -25.90 -23.72 6.33
N GLN A 512 -26.44 -23.27 7.46
CA GLN A 512 -27.65 -22.44 7.52
C GLN A 512 -27.53 -21.14 6.70
N LEU A 513 -26.33 -20.52 6.67
CA LEU A 513 -26.09 -19.31 5.87
C LEU A 513 -25.97 -19.62 4.38
N PHE A 514 -25.38 -20.77 4.02
CA PHE A 514 -25.38 -21.26 2.65
C PHE A 514 -26.81 -21.57 2.18
N GLU A 515 -27.60 -22.33 2.93
CA GLU A 515 -28.99 -22.64 2.57
C GLU A 515 -29.82 -21.37 2.30
N VAL A 516 -29.81 -20.41 3.22
CA VAL A 516 -30.58 -19.15 3.07
C VAL A 516 -30.15 -18.34 1.83
N SER A 517 -28.86 -18.37 1.49
CA SER A 517 -28.31 -17.56 0.39
C SER A 517 -28.40 -18.22 -0.98
N PHE A 518 -28.63 -19.54 -1.04
CA PHE A 518 -28.37 -20.33 -2.25
C PHE A 518 -29.45 -21.37 -2.62
N THR A 519 -30.57 -21.48 -1.90
CA THR A 519 -31.62 -22.51 -2.12
C THR A 519 -32.68 -22.19 -3.18
N THR A 520 -32.68 -21.02 -3.80
CA THR A 520 -33.68 -20.62 -4.82
C THR A 520 -33.45 -21.22 -6.22
N LEU A 521 -33.21 -22.53 -6.33
CA LEU A 521 -32.98 -23.19 -7.63
C LEU A 521 -33.35 -24.68 -7.74
N ALA A 522 -34.18 -25.21 -6.84
CA ALA A 522 -34.64 -26.61 -6.89
C ALA A 522 -35.57 -26.97 -8.09
N SER A 523 -35.85 -26.04 -9.01
CA SER A 523 -36.87 -26.18 -10.06
C SER A 523 -36.35 -26.23 -11.50
N SER A 524 -35.05 -26.02 -11.79
CA SER A 524 -34.50 -26.14 -13.15
C SER A 524 -33.56 -27.34 -13.30
N GLY A 525 -34.13 -28.52 -13.48
CA GLY A 525 -33.38 -29.76 -13.65
C GLY A 525 -32.61 -29.83 -14.98
N LYS A 526 -31.28 -29.66 -14.92
CA LYS A 526 -30.33 -30.28 -15.86
C LYS A 526 -29.08 -30.73 -15.09
N PRO A 527 -28.63 -32.00 -15.26
CA PRO A 527 -27.39 -32.46 -14.62
C PRO A 527 -26.18 -31.88 -15.36
N LEU A 528 -25.18 -31.39 -14.61
CA LEU A 528 -23.87 -31.00 -15.14
C LEU A 528 -22.82 -32.06 -14.81
N SER A 529 -21.87 -32.22 -15.74
CA SER A 529 -21.14 -33.47 -15.95
C SER A 529 -19.91 -33.66 -15.04
N SER A 530 -19.50 -34.92 -14.93
CA SER A 530 -18.39 -35.44 -14.13
C SER A 530 -17.02 -34.91 -14.53
N ARG A 531 -16.22 -34.48 -13.53
CA ARG A 531 -14.74 -34.55 -13.60
C ARG A 531 -13.95 -34.46 -12.28
N PHE A 532 -14.53 -34.82 -11.13
CA PHE A 532 -13.81 -34.86 -9.85
C PHE A 532 -14.07 -36.13 -9.01
N ASP A 533 -14.04 -37.30 -9.65
CA ASP A 533 -13.91 -38.59 -8.96
C ASP A 533 -12.46 -39.08 -8.97
N PHE A 534 -11.72 -38.78 -7.90
CA PHE A 534 -10.97 -39.81 -7.15
C PHE A 534 -10.42 -39.26 -5.81
N ILE A 535 -10.08 -40.17 -4.89
CA ILE A 535 -9.56 -39.92 -3.53
C ILE A 535 -10.66 -39.48 -2.53
N CYS A 536 -11.56 -40.42 -2.25
CA CYS A 536 -12.35 -40.41 -1.02
C CYS A 536 -11.63 -41.20 0.08
N LYS A 537 -11.73 -40.74 1.34
CA LYS A 537 -11.01 -41.20 2.56
C LYS A 537 -9.57 -40.72 2.71
N MET A 538 -9.40 -39.48 3.18
CA MET A 538 -8.25 -39.13 4.03
C MET A 538 -8.73 -38.85 5.45
N ASP A 539 -8.07 -39.49 6.40
CA ASP A 539 -8.25 -39.32 7.84
C ASP A 539 -7.33 -38.19 8.32
N PHE A 540 -7.86 -37.25 9.10
CA PHE A 540 -7.19 -36.00 9.47
C PHE A 540 -5.91 -36.23 10.30
N SER A 541 -5.78 -37.40 10.92
CA SER A 541 -4.57 -37.83 11.65
C SER A 541 -3.34 -38.05 10.75
N LYS A 542 -3.52 -38.37 9.47
CA LYS A 542 -2.41 -38.72 8.55
C LYS A 542 -1.87 -37.53 7.77
N THR A 543 -2.69 -36.53 7.48
CA THR A 543 -2.29 -35.38 6.65
C THR A 543 -1.24 -34.49 7.33
N LEU A 544 -1.12 -34.56 8.66
CA LEU A 544 -0.13 -33.81 9.44
C LEU A 544 1.20 -34.55 9.65
N THR A 545 1.32 -35.83 9.24
CA THR A 545 2.44 -36.70 9.58
C THR A 545 3.16 -37.33 8.37
N ASP A 546 2.70 -37.13 7.14
CA ASP A 546 3.20 -37.87 5.96
C ASP A 546 3.95 -36.97 4.94
N GLU A 547 5.27 -36.91 5.05
CA GLU A 547 6.20 -36.20 4.15
C GLU A 547 6.00 -36.54 2.67
N LYS A 548 5.50 -37.75 2.34
CA LYS A 548 5.33 -38.20 0.96
C LYS A 548 4.27 -37.42 0.19
N THR A 549 3.40 -36.69 0.88
CA THR A 549 2.38 -35.85 0.24
C THR A 549 3.00 -34.57 -0.34
N LEU A 550 4.00 -33.99 0.33
CA LEU A 550 4.72 -32.80 -0.16
C LEU A 550 5.51 -33.09 -1.45
N SER A 551 6.19 -34.23 -1.51
CA SER A 551 7.09 -34.55 -2.64
C SER A 551 6.39 -34.73 -3.98
N LYS A 552 5.11 -35.14 -3.98
CA LYS A 552 4.30 -35.23 -5.21
C LYS A 552 3.70 -33.90 -5.65
N GLN A 553 3.52 -32.95 -4.72
CA GLN A 553 2.98 -31.63 -5.05
C GLN A 553 4.07 -30.75 -5.69
N LYS A 554 5.31 -30.73 -5.13
CA LYS A 554 6.45 -30.02 -5.73
C LYS A 554 6.75 -30.45 -7.18
N LEU A 555 6.46 -31.71 -7.54
CA LEU A 555 6.63 -32.21 -8.92
C LEU A 555 5.58 -31.70 -9.92
N TYR A 556 4.45 -31.17 -9.45
CA TYR A 556 3.37 -30.65 -10.29
C TYR A 556 3.58 -29.16 -10.58
N ASP A 557 4.05 -28.40 -9.58
CA ASP A 557 4.35 -26.98 -9.72
C ASP A 557 5.58 -26.74 -10.61
N SER A 558 6.54 -27.68 -10.65
CA SER A 558 7.67 -27.66 -11.60
C SER A 558 7.29 -27.82 -13.09
N THR A 559 5.99 -28.02 -13.39
CA THR A 559 5.45 -28.08 -14.76
C THR A 559 4.50 -26.93 -15.11
N CYS A 560 4.36 -25.93 -14.23
CA CYS A 560 3.53 -24.73 -14.43
C CYS A 560 4.28 -23.41 -14.14
N LEU A 561 5.60 -23.39 -14.37
CA LEU A 561 6.45 -22.20 -14.45
C LEU A 561 6.95 -22.01 -15.89
#